data_AF-A0A953B0D5-F1
#
_entry.id   AF-A0A953B0D5-F1
#
_cell.length_a   1.000
_cell.length_b   1.000
_cell.length_c   1.000
_cell.angle_alpha   90.00
_cell.angle_beta   90.00
_cell.angle_gamma   90.00
#
_symmetry.space_group_name_H-M   'P 1'
#
loop_
_entity.id
_entity.type
_entity.pdbx_description
1 polymer ?
#
loop_
_entity_poly.entity_id
_entity_poly.type
_entity_poly.pdbx_seq_one_letter_code
_entity_poly.pdbx_strand_id
1 'polypeptide(L)' 'DECIDCGVCEPECPVDAILPDTEPGMEKWVEFNRQYASSWPNITRKGEPPADADSFKDVAGKLDKYFSPNPGSAGRR' A
#
# COMPACT_ATOMS: atom_id res chain seq x y z
N ASP A 1 4.70 -13.43 -3.55
CA ASP A 1 5.94 -13.88 -4.22
C ASP A 1 6.07 -13.38 -5.67
N GLU A 2 5.42 -12.27 -6.03
CA GLU A 2 5.45 -11.72 -7.41
C GLU A 2 6.39 -10.50 -7.55
N CYS A 3 6.68 -9.78 -6.46
CA CYS A 3 7.66 -8.70 -6.48
C CYS A 3 9.05 -9.25 -6.86
N ILE A 4 9.77 -8.52 -7.71
CA ILE A 4 11.11 -8.87 -8.20
C ILE A 4 12.18 -7.87 -7.75
N ASP A 5 11.86 -7.03 -6.76
CA ASP A 5 12.78 -6.08 -6.12
C ASP A 5 13.46 -5.10 -7.10
N CYS A 6 12.72 -4.66 -8.12
CA CYS A 6 13.24 -3.75 -9.14
C CYS A 6 13.30 -2.27 -8.70
N GLY A 7 12.70 -1.90 -7.57
CA GLY A 7 12.77 -0.55 -6.98
C GLY A 7 12.00 0.56 -7.70
N VAL A 8 11.36 0.30 -8.85
CA VAL A 8 10.73 1.35 -9.68
C VAL A 8 9.52 2.03 -9.02
N CYS A 9 8.86 1.36 -8.07
CA CYS A 9 7.65 1.88 -7.42
C CYS A 9 7.95 2.83 -6.25
N GLU A 10 9.13 2.73 -5.63
CA GLU A 10 9.55 3.55 -4.50
C GLU A 10 9.51 5.06 -4.81
N PRO A 11 10.22 5.57 -5.85
CA PRO A 11 10.22 7.00 -6.16
C PRO A 11 8.89 7.52 -6.73
N GLU A 12 8.01 6.61 -7.17
CA GLU A 12 6.70 6.97 -7.75
C GLU A 12 5.63 7.22 -6.67
N CYS A 13 5.88 6.84 -5.42
CA CYS A 13 4.95 7.05 -4.32
C CYS A 13 5.04 8.50 -3.80
N PRO A 14 4.01 9.35 -3.95
CA PRO A 14 4.08 10.78 -3.57
C PRO A 14 4.11 11.05 -2.06
N VAL A 15 4.03 9.99 -1.26
CA VAL A 15 4.02 10.02 0.21
C VAL A 15 5.10 9.10 0.80
N ASP A 16 6.02 8.60 -0.03
CA ASP A 16 7.18 7.80 0.38
C ASP A 16 6.81 6.59 1.26
N ALA A 17 5.69 5.92 0.95
CA ALA A 17 5.14 4.83 1.75
C ALA A 17 5.55 3.42 1.28
N ILE A 18 6.35 3.32 0.21
CA ILE A 18 6.86 2.06 -0.31
C ILE A 18 8.31 1.95 0.12
N LEU A 19 8.63 0.91 0.88
CA LEU A 19 9.97 0.66 1.43
C LEU A 19 10.38 -0.79 1.14
N PRO A 20 11.67 -1.09 0.98
CA PRO A 20 12.16 -2.45 0.81
C PRO A 20 11.92 -3.28 2.09
N ASP A 21 11.65 -4.58 1.92
CA ASP A 21 11.43 -5.51 3.04
C ASP A 21 12.69 -5.80 3.86
N THR A 22 13.85 -5.43 3.33
CA THR A 22 15.15 -5.51 4.02
C THR A 22 15.41 -4.37 5.01
N GLU A 23 14.57 -3.33 5.02
CA GLU A 23 14.68 -2.26 6.00
C GLU A 23 14.30 -2.70 7.42
N PRO A 24 15.03 -2.24 8.46
CA PRO A 24 14.71 -2.56 9.84
C PRO A 24 13.29 -2.11 10.24
N GLY A 25 12.54 -2.99 10.91
CA GLY A 25 11.20 -2.67 11.41
C GLY A 25 10.06 -2.91 10.39
N MET A 26 10.37 -3.48 9.23
CA MET A 26 9.37 -3.80 8.19
C MET A 26 8.65 -5.13 8.41
N GLU A 27 9.04 -5.95 9.39
CA GLU A 27 8.54 -7.31 9.57
C GLU A 27 6.99 -7.36 9.69
N LYS A 28 6.40 -6.38 10.38
CA LYS A 28 4.95 -6.22 10.48
C LYS A 28 4.30 -5.97 9.12
N TRP A 29 4.90 -5.11 8.30
CA TRP A 29 4.37 -4.72 7.00
C TRP A 29 4.57 -5.82 5.95
N VAL A 30 5.66 -6.57 6.03
CA VAL A 30 5.91 -7.74 5.18
C VAL A 30 4.81 -8.78 5.37
N GLU A 31 4.49 -9.13 6.62
CA GLU A 31 3.42 -10.09 6.91
C GLU A 31 2.06 -9.57 6.49
N PHE A 32 1.76 -8.30 6.80
CA PHE A 32 0.53 -7.65 6.38
C PHE A 32 0.35 -7.68 4.86
N ASN A 33 1.37 -7.26 4.10
CA ASN A 33 1.32 -7.24 2.64
C ASN A 33 1.17 -8.65 2.06
N ARG A 34 1.85 -9.66 2.64
CA ARG A 34 1.71 -11.06 2.22
C ARG A 34 0.27 -11.53 2.37
N GLN A 35 -0.38 -11.25 3.50
CA GLN A 35 -1.77 -11.63 3.74
C GLN A 35 -2.72 -10.98 2.72
N TYR A 36 -2.65 -9.66 2.56
CA TYR A 36 -3.65 -8.94 1.77
C TYR A 36 -3.42 -9.06 0.26
N ALA A 37 -2.17 -9.21 -0.20
CA ALA A 37 -1.87 -9.46 -1.61
C ALA A 37 -2.51 -10.75 -2.14
N SER A 38 -2.68 -11.78 -1.31
CA SER A 38 -3.37 -13.02 -1.70
C SER A 38 -4.91 -12.92 -1.67
N SER A 39 -5.47 -11.92 -1.00
CA SER A 39 -6.92 -11.83 -0.76
C SER A 39 -7.61 -10.72 -1.56
N TRP A 40 -6.89 -9.66 -1.91
CA TRP A 40 -7.43 -8.51 -2.61
C TRP A 40 -7.32 -8.67 -4.13
N PRO A 41 -8.24 -8.05 -4.90
CA PRO A 41 -8.16 -8.05 -6.36
C PRO A 41 -6.91 -7.30 -6.84
N ASN A 42 -6.34 -7.75 -7.96
CA ASN A 42 -5.16 -7.12 -8.55
C ASN A 42 -5.51 -5.76 -9.20
N ILE A 43 -4.66 -4.75 -8.97
CA ILE A 43 -4.77 -3.41 -9.57
C ILE A 43 -3.62 -3.23 -10.56
N THR A 44 -3.91 -3.23 -11.86
CA THR A 44 -2.90 -3.08 -12.93
C THR A 44 -2.94 -1.72 -13.65
N ARG A 45 -3.91 -0.85 -13.29
CA ARG A 45 -4.09 0.48 -13.88
C ARG A 45 -4.21 1.53 -12.79
N LYS A 46 -3.61 2.70 -13.03
CA LYS A 46 -3.75 3.86 -12.14
C LYS A 46 -5.23 4.26 -12.02
N GLY A 47 -5.71 4.33 -10.79
CA GLY A 47 -7.02 4.91 -10.45
C GLY A 47 -6.92 6.38 -10.05
N GLU A 48 -8.06 6.95 -9.66
CA GLU A 48 -8.10 8.27 -9.01
C GLU A 48 -7.70 8.11 -7.54
N PRO A 49 -6.77 8.94 -7.02
CA PRO A 49 -6.54 9.05 -5.58
C PRO A 49 -7.84 9.41 -4.83
N PRO A 50 -8.00 9.01 -3.56
CA PRO A 50 -9.09 9.50 -2.73
C PRO A 50 -9.14 11.02 -2.70
N ALA A 51 -10.34 11.61 -2.72
CA ALA A 51 -10.52 13.07 -2.72
C ALA A 51 -9.97 13.74 -1.45
N ASP A 52 -9.83 12.99 -0.37
CA ASP A 52 -9.30 13.39 0.92
C ASP A 52 -7.81 13.00 1.12
N ALA A 53 -7.14 12.47 0.10
CA ALA A 53 -5.76 11.95 0.21
C ALA A 53 -4.78 12.92 0.90
N ASP A 54 -4.82 14.21 0.53
CA ASP A 54 -3.96 15.25 1.11
C ASP A 54 -4.18 15.42 2.62
N SER A 55 -5.41 15.27 3.10
CA SER A 55 -5.74 15.37 4.53
C SER A 55 -5.21 14.18 5.34
N PHE A 56 -4.92 13.06 4.67
CA PHE A 56 -4.43 11.83 5.30
C PHE A 56 -2.91 11.63 5.13
N LYS A 57 -2.21 12.49 4.39
CA LYS A 57 -0.78 12.33 4.10
C LYS A 57 0.04 12.17 5.37
N ASP A 58 -0.09 13.11 6.30
CA ASP A 58 0.74 13.20 7.52
C ASP A 58 0.08 12.61 8.78
N VAL A 59 -1.05 11.91 8.62
CA VAL A 59 -1.74 11.31 9.76
C VAL A 59 -0.99 10.08 10.25
N ALA A 60 -0.52 10.10 11.50
CA ALA A 60 0.13 8.96 12.14
C ALA A 60 -0.88 7.88 12.58
N GLY A 61 -0.43 6.62 12.54
CA GLY A 61 -1.21 5.47 13.03
C GLY A 61 -2.45 5.15 12.18
N LYS A 62 -2.38 5.36 10.85
CA LYS A 62 -3.52 5.12 9.95
C LYS A 62 -4.02 3.68 9.97
N LEU A 63 -3.11 2.72 10.12
CA LEU A 63 -3.46 1.31 10.21
C LEU A 63 -4.43 1.07 11.40
N ASP A 64 -4.11 1.56 12.58
CA ASP A 64 -4.96 1.30 13.76
C ASP A 64 -6.26 2.13 13.74
N LYS A 65 -6.25 3.32 13.12
CA LYS A 65 -7.39 4.24 13.12
C LYS A 65 -8.43 3.95 12.04
N TYR A 66 -8.01 3.49 10.86
CA TYR A 66 -8.85 3.52 9.66
C TYR A 66 -8.82 2.22 8.85
N PHE A 67 -8.03 1.22 9.25
CA PHE A 67 -7.91 0.01 8.45
C PHE A 67 -9.22 -0.76 8.35
N SER A 68 -9.51 -1.21 7.13
CA SER A 68 -10.60 -2.12 6.79
C SER A 68 -10.00 -3.30 6.04
N PRO A 69 -10.36 -4.55 6.39
CA PRO A 69 -9.87 -5.73 5.68
C PRO A 69 -10.47 -5.89 4.27
N ASN A 70 -11.50 -5.09 3.94
CA ASN A 70 -12.11 -5.10 2.61
C ASN A 70 -11.26 -4.28 1.62
N PRO A 71 -11.08 -4.75 0.38
CA PRO A 71 -10.34 -4.00 -0.63
C PRO A 71 -11.03 -2.68 -0.99
N GLY A 72 -10.23 -1.71 -1.44
CA GLY A 72 -10.73 -0.46 -1.99
C GLY A 72 -11.54 -0.67 -3.28
N SER A 73 -12.31 0.34 -3.68
CA SER A 73 -13.10 0.31 -4.93
C SER A 73 -12.27 0.55 -6.20
N ALA A 74 -11.04 1.03 -6.06
CA ALA A 74 -10.10 1.22 -7.16
C ALA A 74 -9.58 -0.16 -7.62
N GLY A 75 -10.00 -0.61 -8.81
CA GLY A 75 -9.64 -1.94 -9.33
C GLY A 75 -10.80 -2.68 -10.02
N ARG A 76 -12.04 -2.19 -9.92
CA ARG A 76 -13.20 -2.76 -10.64
C ARG A 76 -13.43 -2.14 -12.02
N ARG A 77 -12.39 -2.02 -12.84
CA ARG A 77 -12.54 -1.69 -14.26
C ARG A 77 -11.59 -2.51 -15.12
#